data_AF-A0A9P0F9Y5-F1
#
_entry.id   AF-A0A9P0F9Y5-F1
#
_cell.length_a   1.000
_cell.length_b   1.000
_cell.length_c   1.000
_cell.angle_alpha   90.00
_cell.angle_beta   90.00
_cell.angle_gamma   90.00
#
_symmetry.space_group_name_H-M   'P 1'
#
loop_
_entity.id
_entity.type
_entity.pdbx_description
1 polymer ?
#
loop_
_entity_poly.entity_id
_entity_poly.type
_entity_poly.pdbx_seq_one_letter_code
_entity_poly.pdbx_strand_id
1 'polypeptide(L)'
;MGGNPSKTRKLSVENDDPTNVIRVSEDVVGRIKGGQSAREQPAPAQNTWGNVPQAAPAPLYLHEPSITTIQLRQENVESLKKNDQYWAERIKKMEANHQKINKVLDDEYGKALKELDGNQTARKIISELPCLDAKNAVLKCYKENDKEPMNCSQVVKDFQECVDKKRICMVAKQKG
;
A
#
# COMPACT_ATOMS: atom_id res chain seq x y z
N MET A 1 -7.72 47.66 -6.73
CA MET A 1 -6.54 46.81 -7.02
C MET A 1 -7.04 45.41 -7.34
N GLY A 2 -7.25 45.12 -8.63
CA GLY A 2 -7.88 43.87 -9.10
C GLY A 2 -6.85 42.79 -9.43
N GLY A 3 -7.11 41.55 -9.03
CA GLY A 3 -6.35 40.37 -9.44
C GLY A 3 -7.07 39.65 -10.57
N ASN A 4 -6.38 39.42 -11.70
CA ASN A 4 -6.90 38.59 -12.78
C ASN A 4 -6.99 37.12 -12.33
N PRO A 5 -8.12 36.41 -12.56
CA PRO A 5 -8.19 34.97 -12.27
C PRO A 5 -7.46 34.18 -13.36
N SER A 6 -6.33 33.55 -13.00
CA SER A 6 -5.60 32.62 -13.87
C SER A 6 -6.44 31.37 -14.16
N LYS A 7 -6.85 31.18 -15.41
CA LYS A 7 -7.58 29.97 -15.85
C LYS A 7 -6.62 28.77 -15.84
N THR A 8 -6.77 27.86 -14.86
CA THR A 8 -6.00 26.62 -14.77
C THR A 8 -6.42 25.64 -15.87
N ARG A 9 -5.55 25.43 -16.87
CA ARG A 9 -5.72 24.35 -17.88
C ARG A 9 -5.42 23.00 -17.22
N LYS A 10 -6.36 22.06 -17.27
CA LYS A 10 -6.14 20.67 -16.85
C LYS A 10 -5.45 19.92 -17.98
N LEU A 11 -4.29 19.33 -17.70
CA LEU A 11 -3.54 18.46 -18.61
C LEU A 11 -3.62 17.04 -18.05
N SER A 12 -4.15 16.09 -18.82
CA SER A 12 -4.10 14.66 -18.54
C SER A 12 -2.95 14.06 -19.34
N VAL A 13 -1.96 13.49 -18.64
CA VAL A 13 -0.83 12.78 -19.25
C VAL A 13 -1.00 11.30 -18.93
N GLU A 14 -1.07 10.45 -19.95
CA GLU A 14 -1.06 9.00 -19.79
C GLU A 14 0.36 8.53 -19.47
N ASN A 15 0.52 7.68 -18.46
CA ASN A 15 1.83 7.18 -18.01
C ASN A 15 2.08 5.80 -18.63
N ASP A 16 2.94 5.73 -19.65
CA ASP A 16 3.28 4.51 -20.39
C ASP A 16 4.32 3.60 -19.70
N ASP A 17 4.73 3.89 -18.46
CA ASP A 17 5.73 3.07 -17.74
C ASP A 17 5.08 1.82 -17.07
N PRO A 18 5.58 0.60 -17.33
CA PRO A 18 5.01 -0.65 -16.79
C PRO A 18 5.13 -0.76 -15.25
N THR A 19 5.95 0.09 -14.61
CA THR A 19 6.18 0.08 -13.16
C THR A 19 5.27 1.03 -12.39
N ASN A 20 4.39 1.79 -13.07
CA ASN A 20 3.50 2.80 -12.48
C ASN A 20 4.22 3.92 -11.70
N VAL A 21 5.54 4.12 -11.92
CA VAL A 21 6.30 5.23 -11.33
C VAL A 21 6.22 6.45 -12.25
N ILE A 22 5.82 7.61 -11.72
CA ILE A 22 5.81 8.87 -12.49
C ILE A 22 7.24 9.41 -12.53
N ARG A 23 7.89 9.35 -13.70
CA ARG A 23 9.24 9.91 -13.87
C ARG A 23 9.13 11.41 -14.12
N VAL A 24 9.70 12.20 -13.21
CA VAL A 24 9.77 13.66 -13.32
C VAL A 24 11.21 14.04 -13.66
N SER A 25 11.41 15.00 -14.57
CA SER A 25 12.75 15.48 -14.93
C SER A 25 13.41 16.24 -13.77
N GLU A 26 14.74 16.14 -13.67
CA GLU A 26 15.57 16.77 -12.62
C GLU A 26 15.27 18.28 -12.46
N ASP A 27 15.07 18.99 -13.57
CA ASP A 27 14.71 20.41 -13.60
C ASP A 27 13.38 20.72 -12.91
N VAL A 28 12.38 19.84 -13.04
CA VAL A 28 11.07 20.00 -12.41
C VAL A 28 11.19 19.70 -10.91
N VAL A 29 12.00 18.72 -10.53
CA VAL A 29 12.33 18.43 -9.12
C VAL A 29 13.00 19.64 -8.46
N GLY A 30 13.94 20.30 -9.14
CA GLY A 30 14.59 21.51 -8.65
C GLY A 30 13.62 22.66 -8.37
N ARG A 31 12.61 22.84 -9.23
CA ARG A 31 11.55 23.84 -9.04
C ARG A 31 10.64 23.51 -7.85
N ILE A 32 10.25 22.24 -7.69
CA ILE A 32 9.40 21.78 -6.58
C ILE A 32 10.13 21.93 -5.24
N LYS A 33 11.44 21.68 -5.20
CA LYS A 33 12.27 21.80 -4.00
C LYS A 33 12.60 23.26 -3.62
N GLY A 34 12.05 24.25 -4.34
CA GLY A 34 12.17 25.67 -4.02
C GLY A 34 13.37 26.39 -4.65
N GLY A 35 14.07 25.76 -5.60
CA GLY A 35 15.16 26.40 -6.34
C GLY A 35 14.62 27.39 -7.37
N GLN A 36 14.74 28.69 -7.08
CA GLN A 36 14.51 29.75 -8.07
C GLN A 36 15.69 29.78 -9.05
N SER A 37 15.62 29.01 -10.14
CA SER A 37 16.44 29.34 -11.32
C SER A 37 15.78 30.51 -12.04
N ALA A 38 16.33 31.71 -11.79
CA ALA A 38 16.00 32.91 -12.53
C ALA A 38 16.24 32.67 -14.02
N ARG A 39 15.17 32.67 -14.81
CA ARG A 39 15.26 32.78 -16.26
C ARG A 39 15.14 34.26 -16.61
N GLU A 40 16.21 34.83 -17.13
CA GLU A 40 16.21 36.17 -17.71
C GLU A 40 15.13 36.25 -18.80
N GLN A 41 14.16 37.15 -18.58
CA GLN A 41 13.18 37.57 -19.57
C GLN A 41 13.76 38.76 -20.35
N PRO A 42 13.74 38.74 -21.69
CA PRO A 42 13.88 39.98 -22.45
C PRO A 42 12.66 40.88 -22.23
N ALA A 43 12.93 42.18 -22.08
CA ALA A 43 12.02 43.26 -21.68
C ALA A 43 10.71 43.40 -22.49
N PRO A 44 9.65 44.03 -21.92
CA PRO A 44 8.40 44.28 -22.63
C PRO A 44 8.54 45.47 -23.58
N ALA A 45 8.22 45.29 -24.86
CA ALA A 45 8.04 46.41 -25.77
C ALA A 45 6.72 47.13 -25.45
N GLN A 46 6.83 48.45 -25.31
CA GLN A 46 5.81 49.37 -24.84
C GLN A 46 4.70 49.60 -25.86
N ASN A 47 3.49 49.83 -25.33
CA ASN A 47 2.30 50.25 -26.04
C ASN A 47 2.42 51.67 -26.62
N THR A 48 1.93 51.91 -27.84
CA THR A 48 1.66 53.24 -28.38
C THR A 48 0.22 53.39 -28.92
N TRP A 49 -0.61 53.99 -28.08
CA TRP A 49 -1.81 54.84 -28.27
C TRP A 49 -2.52 54.95 -29.63
N GLY A 50 -3.85 54.79 -29.59
CA GLY A 50 -4.80 55.34 -30.58
C GLY A 50 -6.25 55.13 -30.14
N ASN A 51 -6.83 56.13 -29.48
CA ASN A 51 -8.23 56.14 -29.03
C ASN A 51 -9.15 56.48 -30.22
N VAL A 52 -10.15 55.65 -30.51
CA VAL A 52 -11.28 55.98 -31.42
C VAL A 52 -12.57 55.54 -30.72
N PRO A 53 -13.57 56.42 -30.52
CA PRO A 53 -14.88 56.00 -30.03
C PRO A 53 -15.70 55.50 -31.21
N GLN A 54 -15.95 54.20 -31.29
CA GLN A 54 -16.86 53.65 -32.29
C GLN A 54 -17.84 52.67 -31.63
N ALA A 55 -19.11 52.91 -31.95
CA ALA A 55 -20.31 52.31 -31.40
C ALA A 55 -20.23 50.79 -31.27
N ALA A 56 -20.83 50.26 -30.21
CA ALA A 56 -20.98 48.83 -30.01
C ALA A 56 -21.61 48.18 -31.26
N PRO A 57 -20.89 47.29 -31.98
CA PRO A 57 -21.54 46.48 -33.00
C PRO A 57 -22.47 45.49 -32.29
N ALA A 58 -23.71 45.39 -32.78
CA ALA A 58 -24.61 44.30 -32.38
C ALA A 58 -23.87 42.96 -32.57
N PRO A 59 -24.03 41.98 -31.66
CA PRO A 59 -23.33 40.71 -31.81
C PRO A 59 -23.81 40.04 -33.11
N LEU A 60 -22.94 40.00 -34.12
CA LEU A 60 -23.06 39.06 -35.21
C LEU A 60 -22.90 37.68 -34.59
N TYR A 61 -24.00 36.96 -34.43
CA TYR A 61 -23.96 35.52 -34.20
C TYR A 61 -23.34 34.89 -35.44
N LEU A 62 -22.01 34.75 -35.42
CA LEU A 62 -21.33 33.86 -36.33
C LEU A 62 -21.82 32.45 -35.98
N HIS A 63 -22.76 31.92 -36.77
CA HIS A 63 -23.08 30.51 -36.74
C HIS A 63 -21.84 29.78 -37.25
N GLU A 64 -20.94 29.44 -36.33
CA GLU A 64 -19.89 28.46 -36.62
C GLU A 64 -20.60 27.21 -37.15
N PRO A 65 -20.19 26.68 -38.32
CA PRO A 65 -20.82 25.48 -38.85
C PRO A 65 -20.67 24.40 -37.78
N SER A 66 -21.80 23.86 -37.32
CA SER A 66 -21.83 22.75 -36.38
C SER A 66 -21.24 21.52 -37.07
N ILE A 67 -19.92 21.38 -37.05
CA ILE A 67 -19.31 20.07 -37.20
C ILE A 67 -20.03 19.18 -36.19
N THR A 68 -20.68 18.16 -36.73
CA THR A 68 -21.93 17.67 -36.17
C THR A 68 -21.71 17.18 -34.74
N THR A 69 -22.48 17.73 -33.80
CA THR A 69 -22.49 17.25 -32.40
C THR A 69 -22.72 15.74 -32.30
N ILE A 70 -23.28 15.13 -33.35
CA ILE A 70 -23.45 13.68 -33.52
C ILE A 70 -22.10 12.98 -33.76
N GLN A 71 -21.24 13.46 -34.67
CA GLN A 71 -19.90 12.89 -34.90
C GLN A 71 -19.04 12.95 -33.65
N LEU A 72 -19.01 14.10 -32.97
CA LEU A 72 -18.25 14.25 -31.71
C LEU A 72 -18.74 13.31 -30.60
N ARG A 73 -20.06 13.06 -30.53
CA ARG A 73 -20.64 12.08 -29.59
C ARG A 73 -20.24 10.67 -29.97
N GLN A 74 -20.25 10.33 -31.25
CA GLN A 74 -19.87 9.00 -31.72
C GLN A 74 -18.40 8.68 -31.44
N GLU A 75 -17.51 9.63 -31.73
CA GLU A 75 -16.07 9.51 -31.40
C GLU A 75 -15.84 9.38 -29.89
N ASN A 76 -16.59 10.12 -29.06
CA ASN A 76 -16.54 9.97 -27.60
C ASN A 76 -17.04 8.59 -27.13
N VAL A 77 -18.13 8.07 -27.70
CA VAL A 77 -18.64 6.74 -27.33
C VAL A 77 -17.63 5.66 -27.70
N GLU A 78 -16.99 5.78 -28.86
CA GLU A 78 -15.94 4.85 -29.29
C GLU A 78 -14.69 4.93 -28.40
N SER A 79 -14.29 6.13 -27.98
CA SER A 79 -13.15 6.31 -27.09
C SER A 79 -13.43 5.76 -25.68
N LEU A 80 -14.64 6.00 -25.14
CA LEU A 80 -15.07 5.42 -23.86
C LEU A 80 -15.08 3.90 -23.91
N LYS A 81 -15.60 3.31 -25.00
CA LYS A 81 -15.64 1.85 -25.16
C LYS A 81 -14.24 1.23 -25.20
N LYS A 82 -13.28 1.88 -25.86
CA LYS A 82 -11.87 1.44 -25.86
C LYS A 82 -11.26 1.53 -24.46
N ASN A 83 -11.59 2.57 -23.71
CA ASN A 83 -11.14 2.75 -22.33
C ASN A 83 -11.70 1.65 -21.41
N ASP A 84 -12.99 1.37 -21.51
CA ASP A 84 -13.64 0.29 -20.76
C ASP A 84 -13.02 -1.08 -21.06
N GLN A 85 -12.76 -1.38 -22.34
CA GLN A 85 -12.08 -2.61 -22.75
C GLN A 85 -10.66 -2.69 -22.18
N TYR A 86 -9.90 -1.60 -22.29
CA TYR A 86 -8.55 -1.52 -21.74
C TYR A 86 -8.52 -1.80 -20.24
N TRP A 87 -9.40 -1.15 -19.46
CA TRP A 87 -9.44 -1.37 -18.01
C TRP A 87 -9.96 -2.76 -17.65
N ALA A 88 -10.94 -3.30 -18.38
CA ALA A 88 -11.42 -4.66 -18.17
C ALA A 88 -10.29 -5.70 -18.38
N GLU A 89 -9.52 -5.56 -19.46
CA GLU A 89 -8.36 -6.42 -19.72
C GLU A 89 -7.27 -6.26 -18.66
N ARG A 90 -7.02 -5.03 -18.22
CA ARG A 90 -6.04 -4.74 -17.17
C ARG A 90 -6.44 -5.34 -15.82
N ILE A 91 -7.70 -5.20 -15.42
CA ILE A 91 -8.23 -5.80 -14.18
C ILE A 91 -8.12 -7.33 -14.28
N LYS A 92 -8.55 -7.92 -15.39
CA LYS A 92 -8.45 -9.36 -15.63
C LYS A 92 -7.00 -9.87 -15.53
N LYS A 93 -6.03 -9.13 -16.08
CA LYS A 93 -4.60 -9.46 -15.98
C LYS A 93 -4.11 -9.38 -14.53
N MET A 94 -4.56 -8.38 -13.79
CA MET A 94 -4.21 -8.18 -12.37
C MET A 94 -4.77 -9.32 -11.52
N GLU A 95 -6.05 -9.65 -11.68
CA GLU A 95 -6.71 -10.78 -11.00
C GLU A 95 -6.00 -12.10 -11.31
N ALA A 96 -5.67 -12.35 -12.59
CA ALA A 96 -4.93 -13.56 -12.98
C ALA A 96 -3.53 -13.62 -12.33
N ASN A 97 -2.86 -12.49 -12.12
CA ASN A 97 -1.59 -12.45 -11.40
C ASN A 97 -1.78 -12.73 -9.91
N HIS A 98 -2.75 -12.09 -9.26
CA HIS A 98 -3.06 -12.33 -7.85
C HIS A 98 -3.46 -13.80 -7.61
N GLN A 99 -4.22 -14.39 -8.51
CA GLN A 99 -4.56 -15.82 -8.45
C GLN A 99 -3.31 -16.72 -8.52
N LYS A 100 -2.29 -16.36 -9.30
CA LYS A 100 -1.02 -17.12 -9.35
C LYS A 100 -0.27 -17.01 -8.03
N ILE A 101 -0.19 -15.81 -7.45
CA ILE A 101 0.49 -15.57 -6.18
C ILE A 101 -0.21 -16.34 -5.06
N ASN A 102 -1.55 -16.25 -4.98
CA ASN A 102 -2.32 -16.95 -3.95
C ASN A 102 -2.15 -18.47 -4.04
N LYS A 103 -2.11 -19.03 -5.26
CA LYS A 103 -1.84 -20.47 -5.44
C LYS A 103 -0.49 -20.89 -4.86
N VAL A 104 0.58 -20.14 -5.15
CA VAL A 104 1.91 -20.42 -4.58
C VAL A 104 1.87 -20.31 -3.06
N LEU A 105 1.20 -19.30 -2.52
CA LEU A 105 1.06 -19.12 -1.09
C LEU A 105 0.33 -20.29 -0.42
N ASP A 106 -0.79 -20.74 -0.99
CA ASP A 106 -1.55 -21.87 -0.48
C ASP A 106 -0.73 -23.17 -0.54
N ASP A 107 0.02 -23.38 -1.62
CA ASP A 107 0.90 -24.54 -1.79
C ASP A 107 2.02 -24.56 -0.74
N GLU A 108 2.72 -23.44 -0.54
CA GLU A 108 3.78 -23.34 0.48
C GLU A 108 3.22 -23.45 1.90
N TYR A 109 2.04 -22.88 2.18
CA TYR A 109 1.36 -23.05 3.45
C TYR A 109 1.01 -24.52 3.70
N GLY A 110 0.46 -25.21 2.69
CA GLY A 110 0.16 -26.63 2.76
C GLY A 110 1.40 -27.51 2.96
N LYS A 111 2.54 -27.15 2.36
CA LYS A 111 3.83 -27.82 2.62
C LYS A 111 4.28 -27.61 4.06
N ALA A 112 4.24 -26.38 4.56
CA ALA A 112 4.63 -26.07 5.94
C ALA A 112 3.78 -26.84 6.97
N LEU A 113 2.47 -26.94 6.74
CA LEU A 113 1.60 -27.77 7.59
C LEU A 113 2.00 -29.25 7.56
N LYS A 114 2.29 -29.80 6.38
CA LYS A 114 2.74 -31.19 6.24
C LYS A 114 4.09 -31.44 6.90
N GLU A 115 5.01 -30.48 6.89
CA GLU A 115 6.28 -30.59 7.62
C GLU A 115 6.07 -30.58 9.14
N LEU A 116 5.15 -29.73 9.63
CA LEU A 116 4.77 -29.72 11.05
C LEU A 116 4.08 -31.03 11.47
N ASP A 117 3.25 -31.60 10.59
CA ASP A 117 2.51 -32.84 10.84
C ASP A 117 3.37 -34.10 10.66
N GLY A 118 4.25 -34.15 9.66
CA GLY A 118 5.24 -35.21 9.51
C GLY A 118 6.22 -35.29 10.68
N ASN A 119 6.43 -34.17 11.37
CA ASN A 119 7.19 -34.07 12.61
C ASN A 119 6.33 -34.38 13.86
N GLN A 120 5.04 -34.76 13.74
CA GLN A 120 4.22 -35.13 14.90
C GLN A 120 4.74 -36.37 15.63
N THR A 121 5.32 -37.34 14.92
CA THR A 121 5.91 -38.53 15.56
C THR A 121 7.14 -38.16 16.39
N ALA A 122 7.96 -37.21 15.93
CA ALA A 122 9.07 -36.65 16.71
C ALA A 122 8.60 -35.69 17.82
N ARG A 123 7.46 -34.99 17.65
CA ARG A 123 6.81 -34.23 18.74
C ARG A 123 6.23 -35.14 19.83
N LYS A 124 5.70 -36.32 19.51
CA LYS A 124 5.24 -37.29 20.53
C LYS A 124 6.38 -37.80 21.41
N ILE A 125 7.60 -37.85 20.89
CA ILE A 125 8.80 -38.22 21.66
C ILE A 125 9.28 -37.03 22.55
N ILE A 126 8.86 -35.80 22.23
CA ILE A 126 9.17 -34.57 22.99
C ILE A 126 8.02 -34.12 23.92
N SER A 127 6.82 -34.73 23.82
CA SER A 127 5.62 -34.26 24.54
C SER A 127 5.36 -34.95 25.88
N GLU A 128 6.39 -35.33 26.64
CA GLU A 128 6.21 -35.26 28.08
C GLU A 128 6.34 -33.78 28.42
N LEU A 129 5.20 -33.11 28.62
CA LEU A 129 5.14 -31.68 28.89
C LEU A 129 6.19 -31.34 29.96
N PRO A 130 7.18 -30.48 29.66
CA PRO A 130 8.26 -30.24 30.59
C PRO A 130 7.69 -29.71 31.90
N CYS A 131 8.10 -30.34 33.00
CA CYS A 131 7.72 -29.94 34.36
C CYS A 131 6.22 -30.11 34.68
N LEU A 132 5.54 -31.08 34.05
CA LEU A 132 4.12 -31.36 34.30
C LEU A 132 3.82 -31.66 35.77
N ASP A 133 4.66 -32.47 36.42
CA ASP A 133 4.47 -32.82 37.84
C ASP A 133 4.65 -31.61 38.75
N ALA A 134 5.68 -30.80 38.52
CA ALA A 134 5.91 -29.57 39.27
C ALA A 134 4.78 -28.55 39.07
N LYS A 135 4.23 -28.44 37.85
CA LYS A 135 3.04 -27.61 37.57
C LYS A 135 1.84 -28.10 38.39
N ASN A 136 1.59 -29.41 38.40
CA ASN A 136 0.47 -29.98 39.16
C ASN A 136 0.65 -29.78 40.67
N ALA A 137 1.88 -29.86 41.18
CA ALA A 137 2.20 -29.56 42.58
C ALA A 137 1.90 -28.10 42.94
N VAL A 138 2.26 -27.13 42.08
CA VAL A 138 1.93 -25.71 42.28
C VAL A 138 0.41 -25.50 42.33
N LEU A 139 -0.30 -26.07 41.36
CA LEU A 139 -1.77 -25.95 41.30
C LEU A 139 -2.44 -26.59 42.52
N LYS A 140 -1.92 -27.73 42.99
CA LYS A 140 -2.42 -28.40 44.19
C LYS A 140 -2.19 -27.53 45.42
N CYS A 141 -0.99 -26.98 45.60
CA CYS A 141 -0.67 -26.15 46.76
C CYS A 141 -1.56 -24.91 46.84
N TYR A 142 -1.77 -24.21 45.72
CA TYR A 142 -2.64 -23.03 45.72
C TYR A 142 -4.08 -23.39 46.07
N LYS A 143 -4.62 -24.48 45.52
CA LYS A 143 -5.98 -24.95 45.87
C LYS A 143 -6.13 -25.28 47.35
N GLU A 144 -5.09 -25.78 47.99
CA GLU A 144 -5.10 -26.11 49.43
C GLU A 144 -4.88 -24.86 50.30
N ASN A 145 -4.27 -23.79 49.75
CA ASN A 145 -3.88 -22.57 50.46
C ASN A 145 -4.44 -21.29 49.79
N ASP A 146 -5.72 -21.29 49.38
CA ASP A 146 -6.33 -20.18 48.64
C ASP A 146 -6.21 -18.81 49.34
N LYS A 147 -6.24 -18.79 50.69
CA LYS A 147 -6.13 -17.57 51.50
C LYS A 147 -4.70 -17.23 51.94
N GLU A 148 -3.77 -18.17 51.79
CA GLU A 148 -2.37 -18.04 52.23
C GLU A 148 -1.40 -18.54 51.15
N PRO A 149 -1.39 -17.95 49.94
CA PRO A 149 -0.60 -18.42 48.80
C PRO A 149 0.92 -18.37 49.04
N MET A 150 1.38 -17.61 50.05
CA MET A 150 2.80 -17.50 50.42
C MET A 150 3.38 -18.83 50.94
N ASN A 151 2.54 -19.73 51.47
CA ASN A 151 2.95 -21.07 51.89
C ASN A 151 3.42 -21.93 50.69
N CYS A 152 3.00 -21.59 49.47
CA CYS A 152 3.38 -22.30 48.24
C CYS A 152 4.67 -21.78 47.59
N SER A 153 5.35 -20.80 48.20
CA SER A 153 6.54 -20.17 47.64
C SER A 153 7.65 -21.16 47.28
N GLN A 154 7.85 -22.21 48.07
CA GLN A 154 8.84 -23.24 47.77
C GLN A 154 8.45 -24.09 46.55
N VAL A 155 7.20 -24.52 46.46
CA VAL A 155 6.69 -25.33 45.32
C VAL A 155 6.77 -24.55 44.00
N VAL A 156 6.56 -23.23 44.05
CA VAL A 156 6.71 -22.34 42.89
C VAL A 156 8.17 -22.23 42.45
N LYS A 157 9.12 -22.15 43.39
CA LYS A 157 10.57 -22.15 43.08
C LYS A 157 10.97 -23.45 42.39
N ASP A 158 10.53 -24.59 42.90
CA ASP A 158 10.86 -25.90 42.32
C ASP A 158 10.33 -26.02 40.87
N PHE A 159 9.14 -25.48 40.61
CA PHE A 159 8.60 -25.38 39.24
C PHE A 159 9.44 -24.46 38.36
N GLN A 160 9.84 -23.29 38.86
CA GLN A 160 10.67 -22.34 38.14
C GLN A 160 12.03 -22.95 37.77
N GLU A 161 12.71 -23.59 38.72
CA GLU A 161 14.00 -24.26 38.49
C GLU A 161 13.90 -25.34 37.40
N CYS A 162 12.81 -26.13 37.42
CA CYS A 162 12.58 -27.13 36.39
C CYS A 162 12.44 -26.48 34.99
N VAL A 163 11.65 -25.41 34.88
CA VAL A 163 11.43 -24.70 33.61
C VAL A 163 12.72 -24.07 33.11
N ASP A 164 13.48 -23.44 33.99
CA ASP A 164 14.74 -22.77 33.66
C ASP A 164 15.79 -23.79 33.18
N LYS A 165 15.93 -24.92 33.89
CA LYS A 165 16.84 -26.01 33.49
C LYS A 165 16.49 -26.57 32.12
N LYS A 166 15.20 -26.79 31.84
CA LYS A 166 14.74 -27.30 30.53
C LYS A 166 14.95 -26.26 29.42
N ARG A 167 14.68 -24.98 29.68
CA ARG A 167 14.95 -23.87 28.75
C ARG A 167 16.43 -23.81 28.39
N ILE A 168 17.33 -23.84 29.38
CA ILE A 168 18.78 -23.82 29.16
C ILE A 168 19.21 -25.02 28.32
N CYS A 169 18.70 -26.23 28.62
CA CYS A 169 19.01 -27.44 27.85
C CYS A 169 18.56 -27.34 26.38
N MET A 170 17.36 -26.79 26.11
CA MET A 170 16.87 -26.61 24.74
C MET A 170 17.72 -25.59 23.96
N VAL A 171 18.05 -24.46 24.59
CA VAL A 171 18.87 -23.40 23.96
C VAL A 171 20.31 -23.90 23.68
N ALA A 172 20.88 -24.71 24.56
CA ALA A 172 22.21 -25.29 24.36
C ALA A 172 22.26 -26.26 23.17
N LYS A 173 21.20 -27.07 22.98
CA LYS A 173 21.08 -28.02 21.84
C LYS A 173 20.89 -27.34 20.48
N GLN A 174 20.51 -26.06 20.44
CA GLN A 174 20.28 -25.33 19.19
C GLN A 174 21.54 -24.63 18.65
N LYS A 175 22.61 -24.56 19.46
CA LYS A 175 23.88 -23.88 19.12
C LYS A 175 25.04 -24.82 18.80
N GLY A 176 24.88 -26.12 19.00
CA GLY A 176 25.86 -27.17 18.65
C GLY A 176 25.29 -28.07 17.58
#